data_AF-A0A3N5ESB9-F1
#
_entry.id   AF-A0A3N5ESB9-F1
#
_cell.length_a   1.000
_cell.length_b   1.000
_cell.length_c   1.000
_cell.angle_alpha   90.00
_cell.angle_beta   90.00
_cell.angle_gamma   90.00
#
_symmetry.space_group_name_H-M   'P 1'
#
loop_
_entity.id
_entity.type
_entity.pdbx_description
1 polymer ?
#
loop_
_entity_poly.entity_id
_entity_poly.type
_entity_poly.pdbx_seq_one_letter_code
_entity_poly.pdbx_strand_id
1 'polypeptide(L)'
;MPNSTPVNAAISRYRTPILLVLIVAGLLGNYLRYPIFLNIDFLFGSIFAMLALQFLGIGRGILAAVIIAGYTYIIWNHPYAIVIMTVEVAVVGGLMLRRGFGMVLADTLFWLFIGMPLVYIFYHLIMDVPASNTAIVMTKQAVNGIANALTARLIFTVFSLRSRSSMTSFSEIIYNLLALFVLFPALILLAVGSRTDFNEIERSIRATLIRDSRNMALRIETWVINRRPPIINLAELAASKSSEEMQVLLEQITKRDINFLRVGLVDKNANSIAFSPPLVEPGKSAIGMNFSERSYIAVLQQTLKPMISEVIMGKVGEIKPRLLVLAPVVIDGQYAGHVTGALDLSQIREHLDNSLASNTTLYTLLDRGGNIIMTNRTDQAVMEP
;
A
#
# COMPACT_ATOMS: atom_id res chain seq x y z
N MET A 1 -27.66 -38.39 -48.58
CA MET A 1 -28.15 -37.63 -47.40
C MET A 1 -27.54 -38.28 -46.16
N PRO A 2 -26.65 -37.62 -45.41
CA PRO A 2 -26.10 -38.21 -44.20
C PRO A 2 -27.11 -38.05 -43.07
N ASN A 3 -27.50 -39.16 -42.44
CA ASN A 3 -28.38 -39.21 -41.28
C ASN A 3 -27.82 -38.31 -40.16
N SER A 4 -28.45 -37.16 -39.94
CA SER A 4 -28.20 -36.34 -38.76
C SER A 4 -28.61 -37.13 -37.52
N THR A 5 -27.66 -37.39 -36.62
CA THR A 5 -27.96 -37.98 -35.31
C THR A 5 -29.01 -37.13 -34.57
N PRO A 6 -29.90 -37.74 -33.76
CA PRO A 6 -31.01 -37.03 -33.09
C PRO A 6 -30.53 -35.86 -32.20
N VAL A 7 -29.30 -35.91 -31.71
CA VAL A 7 -28.65 -34.83 -30.94
C VAL A 7 -28.36 -33.60 -31.81
N ASN A 8 -27.89 -33.77 -33.04
CA ASN A 8 -27.63 -32.68 -33.97
C ASN A 8 -28.93 -31.97 -34.41
N ALA A 9 -30.03 -32.72 -34.51
CA ALA A 9 -31.36 -32.16 -34.80
C ALA A 9 -31.96 -31.39 -33.61
N ALA A 10 -31.74 -31.86 -32.37
CA ALA A 10 -32.15 -31.12 -31.17
C ALA A 10 -31.35 -29.84 -30.97
N ILE A 11 -30.02 -29.89 -31.16
CA ILE A 11 -29.17 -28.69 -31.08
C ILE A 11 -29.60 -27.66 -32.12
N SER A 12 -30.00 -28.04 -33.33
CA SER A 12 -30.46 -27.10 -34.37
C SER A 12 -31.77 -26.37 -34.00
N ARG A 13 -32.69 -27.06 -33.31
CA ARG A 13 -33.98 -26.49 -32.86
C ARG A 13 -33.84 -25.59 -31.63
N TYR A 14 -32.85 -25.82 -30.77
CA TYR A 14 -32.67 -25.12 -29.49
C TYR A 14 -31.42 -24.22 -29.43
N ARG A 15 -30.88 -23.77 -30.57
CA ARG A 15 -29.64 -22.96 -30.62
C ARG A 15 -29.70 -21.67 -29.79
N THR A 16 -30.79 -20.93 -29.91
CA THR A 16 -30.98 -19.64 -29.21
C THR A 16 -31.15 -19.82 -27.69
N PRO A 17 -32.02 -20.72 -27.18
CA PRO A 17 -32.11 -20.91 -25.73
C PRO A 17 -30.82 -21.47 -25.12
N ILE A 18 -30.11 -22.36 -25.82
CA ILE A 18 -28.79 -22.85 -25.35
C ILE A 18 -27.79 -21.69 -25.24
N LEU A 19 -27.75 -20.80 -26.23
CA LEU A 19 -26.88 -19.62 -26.20
C LEU A 19 -27.18 -18.73 -25.00
N LEU A 20 -28.46 -18.44 -24.74
CA LEU A 20 -28.88 -17.59 -23.61
C LEU A 20 -28.48 -18.21 -22.27
N VAL A 21 -28.70 -19.51 -22.09
CA VAL A 21 -28.30 -20.22 -20.87
C VAL A 21 -26.78 -20.16 -20.66
N LEU A 22 -26.00 -20.36 -21.72
CA LEU A 22 -24.54 -20.27 -21.64
C LEU A 22 -24.06 -18.85 -21.33
N ILE A 23 -24.69 -17.81 -21.90
CA ILE A 23 -24.37 -16.42 -21.60
C ILE A 23 -24.67 -16.11 -20.13
N VAL A 24 -25.86 -16.47 -19.65
CA VAL A 24 -26.25 -16.24 -18.24
C VAL A 24 -25.30 -16.98 -17.30
N ALA A 25 -24.99 -18.25 -17.59
CA ALA A 25 -24.05 -19.03 -16.79
C ALA A 25 -22.63 -18.43 -16.84
N GLY A 26 -22.20 -17.89 -17.98
CA GLY A 26 -20.92 -17.19 -18.12
C GLY A 26 -20.84 -15.89 -17.31
N LEU A 27 -21.90 -15.10 -17.33
CA LEU A 27 -22.01 -13.89 -16.50
C LEU A 27 -22.01 -14.24 -15.00
N LEU A 28 -22.77 -15.26 -14.60
CA LEU A 28 -22.75 -15.77 -13.22
C LEU A 28 -21.37 -16.31 -12.83
N GLY A 29 -20.67 -16.98 -13.76
CA GLY A 29 -19.29 -17.44 -13.55
C GLY A 29 -18.32 -16.30 -13.31
N ASN A 30 -18.47 -15.17 -14.01
CA ASN A 30 -17.65 -13.98 -13.75
C ASN A 30 -18.08 -13.24 -12.47
N TYR A 31 -19.34 -13.34 -12.06
CA TYR A 31 -19.84 -12.82 -10.79
C TYR A 31 -19.28 -13.61 -9.59
N LEU A 32 -19.27 -14.95 -9.67
CA LEU A 32 -18.76 -15.87 -8.63
C LEU A 32 -17.23 -15.97 -8.57
N ARG A 33 -16.52 -15.09 -9.27
CA ARG A 33 -15.06 -15.09 -9.41
C ARG A 33 -14.33 -15.43 -8.11
N TYR A 34 -13.25 -16.19 -8.22
CA TYR A 34 -12.51 -16.67 -7.05
C TYR A 34 -11.22 -15.87 -6.84
N PRO A 35 -11.02 -15.19 -5.70
CA PRO A 35 -9.79 -14.44 -5.43
C PRO A 35 -8.64 -15.41 -5.13
N ILE A 36 -7.64 -15.44 -6.02
CA ILE A 36 -6.46 -16.31 -5.85
C ILE A 36 -5.49 -15.65 -4.87
N PHE A 37 -5.09 -14.40 -5.15
CA PHE A 37 -4.21 -13.56 -4.31
C PHE A 37 -4.35 -12.08 -4.70
N LEU A 38 -4.13 -11.10 -3.80
CA LEU A 38 -4.01 -9.66 -4.13
C LEU A 38 -5.10 -9.08 -5.07
N ASN A 39 -6.38 -9.39 -4.87
CA ASN A 39 -7.48 -8.99 -5.76
C ASN A 39 -7.36 -9.51 -7.21
N ILE A 40 -6.54 -10.53 -7.42
CA ILE A 40 -6.39 -11.23 -8.68
C ILE A 40 -7.40 -12.37 -8.71
N ASP A 41 -8.50 -12.10 -9.40
CA ASP A 41 -9.64 -13.01 -9.46
C ASP A 41 -9.54 -13.99 -10.63
N PHE A 42 -9.80 -15.26 -10.36
CA PHE A 42 -10.07 -16.28 -11.38
C PHE A 42 -11.50 -16.10 -11.88
N LEU A 43 -11.64 -15.82 -13.19
CA LEU A 43 -12.93 -15.70 -13.87
C LEU A 43 -13.31 -17.04 -14.52
N PHE A 44 -14.58 -17.44 -14.39
CA PHE A 44 -15.09 -18.69 -14.95
C PHE A 44 -15.90 -18.50 -16.25
N GLY A 45 -16.16 -17.26 -16.66
CA GLY A 45 -17.04 -16.96 -17.78
C GLY A 45 -16.57 -17.52 -19.12
N SER A 46 -15.26 -17.54 -19.39
CA SER A 46 -14.71 -18.09 -20.65
C SER A 46 -15.04 -19.57 -20.85
N ILE A 47 -15.30 -20.35 -19.77
CA ILE A 47 -15.76 -21.74 -19.90
C ILE A 47 -17.00 -21.80 -20.78
N PHE A 48 -17.97 -20.92 -20.53
CA PHE A 48 -19.25 -20.92 -21.22
C PHE A 48 -19.16 -20.31 -22.62
N ALA A 49 -18.26 -19.35 -22.84
CA ALA A 49 -17.95 -18.86 -24.19
C ALA A 49 -17.33 -19.96 -25.06
N MET A 50 -16.40 -20.75 -24.50
CA MET A 50 -15.79 -21.91 -25.17
C MET A 50 -16.80 -23.05 -25.40
N LEU A 51 -17.74 -23.27 -24.49
CA LEU A 51 -18.86 -24.19 -24.72
C LEU A 51 -19.78 -23.70 -25.85
N ALA A 52 -20.09 -22.41 -25.90
CA ALA A 52 -20.87 -21.82 -26.99
C ALA A 52 -20.17 -21.99 -28.34
N LEU A 53 -18.84 -21.80 -28.38
CA LEU A 53 -18.03 -22.09 -29.57
C LEU A 53 -18.19 -23.56 -30.03
N GLN A 54 -18.07 -24.53 -29.11
CA GLN A 54 -18.14 -25.96 -29.44
C GLN A 54 -19.54 -26.41 -29.88
N PHE A 55 -20.60 -25.95 -29.20
CA PHE A 55 -21.98 -26.39 -29.50
C PHE A 55 -22.64 -25.63 -30.64
N LEU A 56 -22.30 -24.35 -30.80
CA LEU A 56 -23.07 -23.41 -31.63
C LEU A 56 -22.25 -22.77 -32.77
N GLY A 57 -20.94 -23.01 -32.79
CA GLY A 57 -19.99 -22.54 -33.79
C GLY A 57 -19.41 -21.16 -33.49
N ILE A 58 -18.47 -20.75 -34.34
CA ILE A 58 -17.62 -19.56 -34.13
C ILE A 58 -18.41 -18.25 -33.94
N GLY A 59 -19.42 -17.97 -34.76
CA GLY A 59 -20.16 -16.71 -34.68
C GLY A 59 -20.89 -16.52 -33.36
N ARG A 60 -21.56 -17.57 -32.87
CA ARG A 60 -22.27 -17.53 -31.57
C ARG A 60 -21.32 -17.62 -30.38
N GLY A 61 -20.20 -18.33 -30.53
CA GLY A 61 -19.12 -18.32 -29.54
C GLY A 61 -18.55 -16.92 -29.33
N ILE A 62 -18.24 -16.20 -30.41
CA ILE A 62 -17.76 -14.81 -30.36
C ILE A 62 -18.80 -13.90 -29.70
N LEU A 63 -20.07 -14.01 -30.08
CA LEU A 63 -21.14 -13.23 -29.47
C LEU A 63 -21.24 -13.49 -27.95
N ALA A 64 -21.18 -14.75 -27.53
CA ALA A 64 -21.15 -15.11 -26.12
C ALA A 64 -19.92 -14.52 -25.41
N ALA A 65 -18.74 -14.60 -26.03
CA ALA A 65 -17.50 -14.06 -25.48
C ALA A 65 -17.59 -12.55 -25.22
N VAL A 66 -18.07 -11.77 -26.19
CA VAL A 66 -18.23 -10.31 -26.05
C VAL A 66 -19.16 -9.97 -24.88
N ILE A 67 -20.32 -10.64 -24.79
CA ILE A 67 -21.31 -10.34 -23.75
C ILE A 67 -20.80 -10.76 -22.37
N ILE A 68 -20.25 -11.98 -22.24
CA ILE A 68 -19.73 -12.50 -20.97
C ILE A 68 -18.53 -11.66 -20.49
N ALA A 69 -17.60 -11.33 -21.39
CA ALA A 69 -16.45 -10.50 -21.08
C ALA A 69 -16.85 -9.05 -20.80
N GLY A 70 -17.99 -8.57 -21.30
CA GLY A 70 -18.52 -7.23 -21.00
C GLY A 70 -18.62 -6.93 -19.50
N TYR A 71 -18.89 -7.94 -18.68
CA TYR A 71 -18.92 -7.80 -17.23
C TYR A 71 -17.56 -7.40 -16.63
N THR A 72 -16.45 -7.74 -17.28
CA THR A 72 -15.10 -7.35 -16.82
C THR A 72 -14.87 -5.85 -16.84
N TYR A 73 -15.57 -5.09 -17.69
CA TYR A 73 -15.49 -3.63 -17.67
C TYR A 73 -16.00 -3.06 -16.35
N ILE A 74 -17.06 -3.65 -15.77
CA ILE A 74 -17.63 -3.23 -14.48
C ILE A 74 -16.63 -3.52 -13.34
N ILE A 75 -15.91 -4.63 -13.43
CA ILE A 75 -14.98 -5.05 -12.36
C ILE A 75 -13.66 -4.29 -12.44
N TRP A 76 -13.13 -4.10 -13.64
CA TRP A 76 -11.76 -3.64 -13.86
C TRP A 76 -11.67 -2.21 -14.41
N ASN A 77 -12.81 -1.55 -14.68
CA ASN A 77 -12.90 -0.18 -15.19
C ASN A 77 -12.12 0.07 -16.50
N HIS A 78 -11.85 -0.98 -17.28
CA HIS A 78 -11.15 -0.89 -18.56
C HIS A 78 -11.63 -1.98 -19.55
N PRO A 79 -11.59 -1.74 -20.87
CA PRO A 79 -12.20 -2.64 -21.87
C PRO A 79 -11.27 -3.76 -22.39
N TYR A 80 -9.98 -3.76 -22.03
CA TYR A 80 -8.98 -4.62 -22.70
C TYR A 80 -9.25 -6.13 -22.59
N ALA A 81 -9.81 -6.57 -21.46
CA ALA A 81 -10.19 -7.96 -21.26
C ALA A 81 -11.29 -8.41 -22.24
N ILE A 82 -12.22 -7.52 -22.60
CA ILE A 82 -13.25 -7.80 -23.62
C ILE A 82 -12.59 -8.11 -24.95
N VAL A 83 -11.60 -7.30 -25.35
CA VAL A 83 -10.86 -7.49 -26.61
C VAL A 83 -10.12 -8.82 -26.57
N ILE A 84 -9.33 -9.07 -25.53
CA ILE A 84 -8.51 -10.29 -25.42
C ILE A 84 -9.39 -11.55 -25.45
N MET A 85 -10.44 -11.62 -24.62
CA MET A 85 -11.33 -12.80 -24.53
C MET A 85 -12.15 -13.01 -25.81
N THR A 86 -12.49 -11.92 -26.52
CA THR A 86 -13.19 -12.04 -27.80
C THR A 86 -12.27 -12.57 -28.90
N VAL A 87 -11.03 -12.07 -28.95
CA VAL A 87 -10.01 -12.54 -29.90
C VAL A 87 -9.61 -13.98 -29.59
N GLU A 88 -9.52 -14.36 -28.32
CA GLU A 88 -9.29 -15.74 -27.85
C GLU A 88 -10.27 -16.70 -28.52
N VAL A 89 -11.58 -16.49 -28.34
CA VAL A 89 -12.61 -17.37 -28.91
C VAL A 89 -12.60 -17.38 -30.44
N ALA A 90 -12.34 -16.24 -31.08
CA ALA A 90 -12.25 -16.15 -32.54
C ALA A 90 -11.06 -16.95 -33.10
N VAL A 91 -9.87 -16.79 -32.50
CA VAL A 91 -8.64 -17.48 -32.93
C VAL A 91 -8.75 -18.97 -32.65
N VAL A 92 -9.17 -19.36 -31.45
CA VAL A 92 -9.36 -20.77 -31.08
C VAL A 92 -10.35 -21.44 -32.02
N GLY A 93 -11.50 -20.82 -32.28
CA GLY A 93 -12.49 -21.31 -33.24
C GLY A 93 -11.92 -21.44 -34.66
N GLY A 94 -11.12 -20.47 -35.10
CA GLY A 94 -10.46 -20.49 -36.40
C GLY A 94 -9.43 -21.63 -36.54
N LEU A 95 -8.61 -21.85 -35.52
CA LEU A 95 -7.62 -22.94 -35.49
C LEU A 95 -8.27 -24.31 -35.46
N MET A 96 -9.34 -24.48 -34.67
CA MET A 96 -10.11 -25.73 -34.65
C MET A 96 -10.72 -26.04 -36.02
N LEU A 97 -11.34 -25.05 -36.67
CA LEU A 97 -12.02 -25.24 -37.96
C LEU A 97 -11.06 -25.42 -39.15
N ARG A 98 -9.97 -24.65 -39.20
CA ARG A 98 -9.06 -24.62 -40.37
C ARG A 98 -7.88 -25.58 -40.26
N ARG A 99 -7.42 -25.89 -39.06
CA ARG A 99 -6.21 -26.70 -38.81
C ARG A 99 -6.49 -28.00 -38.07
N GLY A 100 -7.73 -28.22 -37.61
CA GLY A 100 -8.11 -29.44 -36.88
C GLY A 100 -7.44 -29.58 -35.51
N PHE A 101 -6.94 -28.48 -34.94
CA PHE A 101 -6.32 -28.49 -33.63
C PHE A 101 -7.36 -28.77 -32.54
N GLY A 102 -6.96 -29.50 -31.49
CA GLY A 102 -7.75 -29.65 -30.28
C GLY A 102 -7.91 -28.30 -29.58
N MET A 103 -9.05 -28.09 -28.91
CA MET A 103 -9.40 -26.80 -28.28
C MET A 103 -8.31 -26.29 -27.33
N VAL A 104 -7.83 -27.16 -26.43
CA VAL A 104 -6.84 -26.79 -25.40
C VAL A 104 -5.48 -26.41 -26.02
N LEU A 105 -5.06 -27.11 -27.07
CA LEU A 105 -3.85 -26.78 -27.80
C LEU A 105 -3.99 -25.44 -28.54
N ALA A 106 -5.12 -25.23 -29.23
CA ALA A 106 -5.40 -23.98 -29.92
C ALA A 106 -5.40 -22.79 -28.96
N ASP A 107 -5.99 -22.96 -27.78
CA ASP A 107 -6.03 -21.96 -26.72
C ASP A 107 -4.64 -21.69 -26.12
N THR A 108 -3.86 -22.74 -25.86
CA THR A 108 -2.49 -22.60 -25.37
C THR A 108 -1.62 -21.82 -26.36
N LEU A 109 -1.72 -22.12 -27.66
CA LEU A 109 -1.00 -21.39 -28.71
C LEU A 109 -1.48 -19.93 -28.79
N PHE A 110 -2.78 -19.68 -28.66
CA PHE A 110 -3.30 -18.32 -28.59
C PHE A 110 -2.66 -17.56 -27.43
N TRP A 111 -2.68 -18.09 -26.21
CA TRP A 111 -2.12 -17.39 -25.04
C TRP A 111 -0.62 -17.15 -25.15
N LEU A 112 0.14 -18.10 -25.69
CA LEU A 112 1.59 -17.97 -25.88
C LEU A 112 1.96 -16.89 -26.89
N PHE A 113 1.26 -16.84 -28.04
CA PHE A 113 1.69 -16.02 -29.18
C PHE A 113 0.85 -14.76 -29.41
N ILE A 114 -0.34 -14.67 -28.84
CA ILE A 114 -1.28 -13.56 -29.08
C ILE A 114 -1.78 -12.99 -27.75
N GLY A 115 -2.33 -13.82 -26.87
CA GLY A 115 -2.92 -13.39 -25.60
C GLY A 115 -1.91 -12.65 -24.70
N MET A 116 -0.78 -13.27 -24.37
CA MET A 116 0.27 -12.63 -23.56
C MET A 116 0.83 -11.35 -24.20
N PRO A 117 1.19 -11.33 -25.50
CA PRO A 117 1.57 -10.08 -26.17
C PRO A 117 0.50 -8.98 -26.13
N LEU A 118 -0.79 -9.32 -26.32
CA LEU A 118 -1.88 -8.36 -26.21
C LEU A 118 -2.01 -7.81 -24.79
N VAL A 119 -1.88 -8.67 -23.76
CA VAL A 119 -1.86 -8.21 -22.36
C VAL A 119 -0.69 -7.25 -22.15
N TYR A 120 0.51 -7.57 -22.63
CA TYR A 120 1.66 -6.67 -22.51
C TYR A 120 1.41 -5.31 -23.17
N ILE A 121 0.87 -5.29 -24.40
CA ILE A 121 0.52 -4.06 -25.10
C ILE A 121 -0.50 -3.23 -24.30
N PHE A 122 -1.61 -3.84 -23.88
CA PHE A 122 -2.67 -3.09 -23.20
C PHE A 122 -2.27 -2.62 -21.80
N TYR A 123 -1.59 -3.46 -21.02
CA TYR A 123 -1.30 -3.15 -19.63
C TYR A 123 0.00 -2.35 -19.48
N HIS A 124 1.09 -2.75 -20.14
CA HIS A 124 2.36 -2.04 -19.98
C HIS A 124 2.46 -0.81 -20.88
N LEU A 125 2.16 -0.94 -22.17
CA LEU A 125 2.38 0.16 -23.12
C LEU A 125 1.27 1.21 -23.11
N ILE A 126 0.03 0.82 -22.83
CA ILE A 126 -1.12 1.73 -22.88
C ILE A 126 -1.53 2.23 -21.49
N MET A 127 -1.45 1.38 -20.46
CA MET A 127 -1.83 1.76 -19.08
C MET A 127 -0.62 2.12 -18.19
N ASP A 128 0.60 2.09 -18.72
CA ASP A 128 1.85 2.34 -17.98
C ASP A 128 1.99 1.49 -16.70
N VAL A 129 1.44 0.27 -16.71
CA VAL A 129 1.55 -0.65 -15.58
C VAL A 129 3.01 -1.14 -15.47
N PRO A 130 3.61 -1.13 -14.26
CA PRO A 130 4.97 -1.62 -14.07
C PRO A 130 5.19 -3.03 -14.65
N ALA A 131 6.37 -3.28 -15.21
CA ALA A 131 6.68 -4.54 -15.89
C ALA A 131 6.51 -5.77 -14.98
N SER A 132 6.85 -5.65 -13.69
CA SER A 132 6.62 -6.68 -12.67
C SER A 132 5.14 -7.04 -12.54
N ASN A 133 4.27 -6.03 -12.43
CA ASN A 133 2.82 -6.22 -12.31
C ASN A 133 2.22 -6.76 -13.61
N THR A 134 2.71 -6.29 -14.76
CA THR A 134 2.26 -6.78 -16.07
C THR A 134 2.57 -8.26 -16.24
N ALA A 135 3.76 -8.73 -15.85
CA ALA A 135 4.11 -10.14 -15.91
C ALA A 135 3.13 -11.01 -15.09
N ILE A 136 2.74 -10.54 -13.90
CA ILE A 136 1.74 -11.22 -13.06
C ILE A 136 0.39 -11.32 -13.79
N VAL A 137 -0.08 -10.22 -14.38
CA VAL A 137 -1.35 -10.20 -15.12
C VAL A 137 -1.29 -11.11 -16.35
N MET A 138 -0.18 -11.11 -17.10
CA MET A 138 0.04 -11.98 -18.27
C MET A 138 -0.07 -13.45 -17.88
N THR A 139 0.71 -13.89 -16.89
CA THR A 139 0.70 -15.29 -16.42
C THR A 139 -0.68 -15.67 -15.92
N LYS A 140 -1.32 -14.81 -15.13
CA LYS A 140 -2.67 -15.06 -14.61
C LYS A 140 -3.69 -15.23 -15.73
N GLN A 141 -3.75 -14.33 -16.70
CA GLN A 141 -4.73 -14.41 -17.77
C GLN A 141 -4.51 -15.64 -18.65
N ALA A 142 -3.26 -15.97 -18.98
CA ALA A 142 -2.93 -17.19 -19.72
C ALA A 142 -3.38 -18.46 -18.98
N VAL A 143 -3.05 -18.56 -17.70
CA VAL A 143 -3.47 -19.67 -16.85
C VAL A 143 -5.00 -19.77 -16.77
N ASN A 144 -5.69 -18.64 -16.62
CA ASN A 144 -7.15 -18.59 -16.54
C ASN A 144 -7.81 -19.07 -17.84
N GLY A 145 -7.36 -18.58 -19.00
CA GLY A 145 -7.88 -18.99 -20.30
C GLY A 145 -7.66 -20.48 -20.56
N ILE A 146 -6.43 -20.97 -20.38
CA ILE A 146 -6.09 -22.40 -20.59
C ILE A 146 -6.92 -23.31 -19.67
N ALA A 147 -7.06 -22.96 -18.40
CA ALA A 147 -7.88 -23.72 -17.46
C ALA A 147 -9.37 -23.71 -17.85
N ASN A 148 -9.88 -22.57 -18.32
CA ASN A 148 -11.26 -22.44 -18.77
C ASN A 148 -11.52 -23.25 -20.05
N ALA A 149 -10.60 -23.22 -21.02
CA ALA A 149 -10.68 -24.00 -22.25
C ALA A 149 -10.62 -25.50 -21.97
N LEU A 150 -9.72 -25.93 -21.07
CA LEU A 150 -9.65 -27.32 -20.61
C LEU A 150 -10.94 -27.77 -19.93
N THR A 151 -11.48 -26.95 -19.03
CA THR A 151 -12.75 -27.24 -18.35
C THR A 151 -13.90 -27.36 -19.35
N ALA A 152 -14.02 -26.42 -20.28
CA ALA A 152 -15.02 -26.45 -21.34
C ALA A 152 -14.87 -27.71 -22.21
N ARG A 153 -13.63 -28.11 -22.54
CA ARG A 153 -13.38 -29.31 -23.34
C ARG A 153 -13.76 -30.59 -22.60
N LEU A 154 -13.46 -30.69 -21.30
CA LEU A 154 -13.84 -31.84 -20.47
C LEU A 154 -15.36 -31.96 -20.34
N ILE A 155 -16.06 -30.85 -20.08
CA ILE A 155 -17.54 -30.80 -20.04
C ILE A 155 -18.13 -31.29 -21.37
N PHE A 156 -17.62 -30.78 -22.50
CA PHE A 156 -18.06 -31.21 -23.82
C PHE A 156 -17.79 -32.70 -24.07
N THR A 157 -16.62 -33.21 -23.67
CA THR A 157 -16.25 -34.62 -23.83
C THR A 157 -17.19 -35.53 -23.06
N VAL A 158 -17.49 -35.22 -21.79
CA VAL A 158 -18.46 -35.99 -20.97
C VAL A 158 -19.84 -35.98 -21.61
N PHE A 159 -20.29 -34.81 -22.11
CA PHE A 159 -21.57 -34.71 -22.81
C PHE A 159 -21.61 -35.55 -24.09
N SER A 160 -20.54 -35.51 -24.90
CA SER A 160 -20.44 -36.28 -26.14
C SER A 160 -20.48 -37.78 -25.91
N LEU A 161 -19.73 -38.27 -24.91
CA LEU A 161 -19.71 -39.68 -24.52
C LEU A 161 -21.10 -40.16 -24.04
N ARG A 162 -21.77 -39.35 -23.21
CA ARG A 162 -23.12 -39.69 -22.69
C ARG A 162 -24.19 -39.68 -23.78
N SER A 163 -24.11 -38.74 -24.71
CA SER A 163 -25.10 -38.58 -25.79
C SER A 163 -24.83 -39.46 -27.01
N ARG A 164 -23.71 -40.21 -27.03
CA ARG A 164 -23.21 -40.99 -28.19
C ARG A 164 -23.18 -40.15 -29.49
N SER A 165 -23.05 -38.84 -29.36
CA SER A 165 -23.29 -37.88 -30.44
C SER A 165 -22.07 -37.67 -31.35
N SER A 166 -20.86 -38.03 -30.89
CA SER A 166 -19.64 -37.86 -31.68
C SER A 166 -18.54 -38.84 -31.29
N MET A 167 -17.69 -39.20 -32.26
CA MET A 167 -16.46 -39.97 -32.02
C MET A 167 -15.35 -39.01 -31.60
N THR A 168 -15.14 -38.87 -30.29
CA THR A 168 -13.96 -38.17 -29.74
C THR A 168 -12.73 -39.06 -29.85
N SER A 169 -11.61 -38.51 -30.32
CA SER A 169 -10.35 -39.25 -30.42
C SER A 169 -9.84 -39.66 -29.03
N PHE A 170 -9.46 -40.92 -28.87
CA PHE A 170 -8.90 -41.44 -27.61
C PHE A 170 -7.63 -40.68 -27.19
N SER A 171 -6.74 -40.38 -28.14
CA SER A 171 -5.53 -39.61 -27.89
C SER A 171 -5.82 -38.20 -27.35
N GLU A 172 -6.93 -37.59 -27.78
CA GLU A 172 -7.36 -36.28 -27.29
C GLU A 172 -7.90 -36.36 -25.85
N ILE A 173 -8.62 -37.43 -25.51
CA ILE A 173 -9.09 -37.68 -24.14
C ILE A 173 -7.89 -37.84 -23.20
N ILE A 174 -6.91 -38.66 -23.58
CA ILE A 174 -5.69 -38.87 -22.78
C ILE A 174 -4.92 -37.55 -22.61
N TYR A 175 -4.73 -36.78 -23.69
CA TYR A 175 -4.07 -35.47 -23.61
C TYR A 175 -4.79 -34.51 -22.64
N ASN A 176 -6.11 -34.40 -22.73
CA ASN A 176 -6.89 -33.53 -21.85
C ASN A 176 -6.87 -34.02 -20.39
N LEU A 177 -6.87 -35.33 -20.15
CA LEU A 177 -6.74 -35.89 -18.79
C LEU A 177 -5.36 -35.62 -18.20
N LEU A 178 -4.29 -35.79 -18.98
CA LEU A 178 -2.94 -35.43 -18.55
C LEU A 178 -2.85 -33.93 -18.24
N ALA A 179 -3.41 -33.09 -19.11
CA ALA A 179 -3.48 -31.65 -18.86
C ALA A 179 -4.27 -31.33 -17.58
N LEU A 180 -5.37 -32.02 -17.30
CA LEU A 180 -6.15 -31.87 -16.06
C LEU A 180 -5.30 -32.20 -14.82
N PHE A 181 -4.63 -33.36 -14.82
CA PHE A 181 -3.83 -33.83 -13.69
C PHE A 181 -2.55 -33.03 -13.47
N VAL A 182 -2.07 -32.29 -14.47
CA VAL A 182 -0.93 -31.37 -14.30
C VAL A 182 -1.42 -29.99 -13.89
N LEU A 183 -2.36 -29.40 -14.64
CA LEU A 183 -2.77 -28.01 -14.50
C LEU A 183 -3.50 -27.75 -13.17
N PHE A 184 -4.51 -28.54 -12.84
CA PHE A 184 -5.35 -28.25 -11.66
C PHE A 184 -4.62 -28.44 -10.33
N PRO A 185 -3.87 -29.54 -10.10
CA PRO A 185 -3.06 -29.67 -8.90
C PRO A 185 -2.01 -28.55 -8.79
N ALA A 186 -1.36 -28.17 -9.89
CA ALA A 186 -0.43 -27.04 -9.90
C ALA A 186 -1.13 -25.74 -9.50
N LEU A 187 -2.34 -25.48 -10.00
CA LEU A 187 -3.11 -24.29 -9.64
C LEU A 187 -3.55 -24.29 -8.17
N ILE A 188 -3.94 -25.45 -7.63
CA ILE A 188 -4.30 -25.59 -6.21
C ILE A 188 -3.07 -25.32 -5.35
N LEU A 189 -1.91 -25.93 -5.68
CA LEU A 189 -0.67 -25.72 -4.94
C LEU A 189 -0.22 -24.25 -5.01
N LEU A 190 -0.30 -23.61 -6.17
CA LEU A 190 0.01 -22.18 -6.31
C LEU A 190 -0.97 -21.31 -5.52
N ALA A 191 -2.27 -21.63 -5.53
CA ALA A 191 -3.27 -20.87 -4.77
C ALA A 191 -3.08 -21.01 -3.26
N VAL A 192 -2.74 -22.20 -2.76
CA VAL A 192 -2.47 -22.44 -1.34
C VAL A 192 -1.14 -21.82 -0.93
N GLY A 193 -0.07 -22.07 -1.69
CA GLY A 193 1.27 -21.52 -1.44
C GLY A 193 1.28 -19.99 -1.48
N SER A 194 0.62 -19.37 -2.45
CA SER A 194 0.54 -17.91 -2.53
C SER A 194 -0.17 -17.30 -1.32
N ARG A 195 -1.20 -17.97 -0.77
CA ARG A 195 -1.90 -17.50 0.44
C ARG A 195 -1.03 -17.63 1.69
N THR A 196 -0.25 -18.70 1.81
CA THR A 196 0.67 -18.86 2.95
C THR A 196 1.77 -17.80 2.88
N ASP A 197 2.38 -17.63 1.71
CA ASP A 197 3.47 -16.67 1.48
C ASP A 197 2.97 -15.25 1.74
N PHE A 198 1.78 -14.91 1.26
CA PHE A 198 1.18 -13.59 1.47
C PHE A 198 0.96 -13.30 2.96
N ASN A 199 0.35 -14.25 3.69
CA ASN A 199 0.11 -14.09 5.12
C ASN A 199 1.42 -13.99 5.92
N GLU A 200 2.47 -14.68 5.50
CA GLU A 200 3.78 -14.62 6.13
C GLU A 200 4.47 -13.27 5.88
N ILE A 201 4.44 -12.79 4.63
CA ILE A 201 4.96 -11.46 4.26
C ILE A 201 4.21 -10.37 5.03
N GLU A 202 2.88 -10.40 5.09
CA GLU A 202 2.08 -9.43 5.85
C GLU A 202 2.46 -9.41 7.33
N ARG A 203 2.58 -10.59 7.95
CA ARG A 203 3.02 -10.71 9.35
C ARG A 203 4.43 -10.17 9.56
N SER A 204 5.36 -10.46 8.65
CA SER A 204 6.75 -9.99 8.70
C SER A 204 6.84 -8.46 8.59
N ILE A 205 6.09 -7.86 7.66
CA ILE A 205 5.99 -6.40 7.50
C ILE A 205 5.44 -5.78 8.78
N ARG A 206 4.34 -6.31 9.33
CA ARG A 206 3.73 -5.78 10.56
C ARG A 206 4.67 -5.90 11.76
N ALA A 207 5.34 -7.03 11.92
CA ALA A 207 6.30 -7.25 12.99
C ALA A 207 7.49 -6.29 12.88
N THR A 208 7.99 -6.06 11.66
CA THR A 208 9.06 -5.11 11.38
C THR A 208 8.63 -3.68 11.70
N LEU A 209 7.46 -3.23 11.24
CA LEU A 209 6.94 -1.89 11.54
C LEU A 209 6.76 -1.65 13.05
N ILE A 210 6.24 -2.63 13.80
CA ILE A 210 6.09 -2.53 15.26
C ILE A 210 7.46 -2.44 15.94
N ARG A 211 8.42 -3.27 15.52
CA ARG A 211 9.77 -3.27 16.07
C ARG A 211 10.47 -1.94 15.80
N ASP A 212 10.40 -1.44 14.57
CA ASP A 212 11.05 -0.21 14.16
C ASP A 212 10.42 1.00 14.86
N SER A 213 9.08 1.03 14.99
CA SER A 213 8.36 2.03 15.78
C SER A 213 8.81 2.05 17.24
N ARG A 214 8.92 0.88 17.90
CA ARG A 214 9.38 0.78 19.30
C ARG A 214 10.83 1.20 19.46
N ASN A 215 11.72 0.75 18.58
CA ASN A 215 13.13 1.11 18.61
C ASN A 215 13.32 2.62 18.43
N MET A 216 12.53 3.22 17.53
CA MET A 216 12.54 4.66 17.30
C MET A 216 12.01 5.42 18.52
N ALA A 217 10.89 4.97 19.11
CA ALA A 217 10.32 5.59 20.31
C ALA A 217 11.33 5.58 21.47
N LEU A 218 11.99 4.46 21.74
CA LEU A 218 13.02 4.35 22.78
C LEU A 218 14.21 5.28 22.51
N ARG A 219 14.61 5.42 21.24
CA ARG A 219 15.71 6.32 20.87
C ARG A 219 15.33 7.79 21.06
N ILE A 220 14.14 8.19 20.63
CA ILE A 220 13.63 9.55 20.82
C ILE A 220 13.50 9.84 22.31
N GLU A 221 12.91 8.93 23.09
CA GLU A 221 12.79 9.06 24.54
C GLU A 221 14.17 9.24 25.19
N THR A 222 15.14 8.41 24.83
CA THR A 222 16.52 8.51 25.32
C THR A 222 17.16 9.84 24.93
N TRP A 223 17.01 10.27 23.67
CA TRP A 223 17.53 11.54 23.19
C TRP A 223 16.94 12.71 23.97
N VAL A 224 15.62 12.70 24.19
CA VAL A 224 14.90 13.74 24.95
C VAL A 224 15.33 13.76 26.43
N ILE A 225 15.40 12.60 27.09
CA ILE A 225 15.80 12.49 28.51
C ILE A 225 17.21 13.03 28.71
N ASN A 226 18.14 12.69 27.81
CA ASN A 226 19.54 13.13 27.90
C ASN A 226 19.74 14.64 27.73
N ARG A 227 18.72 15.39 27.26
CA ARG A 227 18.77 16.85 27.10
C ARG A 227 18.19 17.60 28.30
N ARG A 228 17.61 16.92 29.30
CA ARG A 228 17.14 17.58 30.53
C ARG A 228 18.25 18.03 31.48
N PRO A 229 19.27 17.21 31.80
CA PRO A 229 20.24 17.54 32.84
C PRO A 229 20.99 18.87 32.64
N PRO A 230 21.43 19.26 31.42
CA PRO A 230 22.09 20.55 31.22
C PRO A 230 21.22 21.75 31.61
N ILE A 231 19.92 21.69 31.29
CA ILE A 231 18.96 22.76 31.58
C ILE A 231 18.62 22.81 33.08
N ILE A 232 18.51 21.65 33.73
CA ILE A 232 18.32 21.56 35.18
C ILE A 232 19.52 22.17 35.91
N ASN A 233 20.74 21.80 35.52
CA ASN A 233 21.97 22.34 36.13
C ASN A 233 22.05 23.86 35.95
N LEU A 234 21.73 24.38 34.75
CA LEU A 234 21.66 25.83 34.54
C LEU A 234 20.64 26.52 35.46
N ALA A 235 19.49 25.89 35.72
CA ALA A 235 18.48 26.45 36.61
C ALA A 235 18.93 26.45 38.09
N GLU A 236 19.66 25.42 38.52
CA GLU A 236 20.29 25.38 39.84
C GLU A 236 21.36 26.47 39.99
N LEU A 237 22.20 26.66 38.97
CA LEU A 237 23.23 27.72 38.96
C LEU A 237 22.62 29.13 38.93
N ALA A 238 21.49 29.31 38.23
CA ALA A 238 20.79 30.59 38.17
C ALA A 238 20.24 31.07 39.52
N ALA A 239 20.12 30.19 40.52
CA ALA A 239 19.68 30.56 41.87
C ALA A 239 20.75 31.38 42.63
N SER A 240 22.03 31.28 42.25
CA SER A 240 23.15 31.95 42.94
C SER A 240 24.01 32.85 42.06
N LYS A 241 23.83 32.83 40.73
CA LYS A 241 24.63 33.57 39.75
C LYS A 241 23.96 34.83 39.25
N SER A 242 24.76 35.82 38.86
CA SER A 242 24.25 37.03 38.18
C SER A 242 23.77 36.74 36.75
N SER A 243 23.03 37.69 36.16
CA SER A 243 22.55 37.55 34.77
C SER A 243 23.72 37.52 33.77
N GLU A 244 24.79 38.25 34.03
CA GLU A 244 26.01 38.30 33.22
C GLU A 244 26.79 36.98 33.29
N GLU A 245 26.92 36.40 34.49
CA GLU A 245 27.53 35.08 34.65
C GLU A 245 26.72 34.00 33.93
N MET A 246 25.39 34.07 34.04
CA MET A 246 24.49 33.15 33.36
C MET A 246 24.59 33.29 31.84
N GLN A 247 24.69 34.51 31.30
CA GLN A 247 24.87 34.74 29.87
C GLN A 247 26.07 33.95 29.30
N VAL A 248 27.21 33.96 30.01
CA VAL A 248 28.40 33.19 29.61
C VAL A 248 28.12 31.68 29.59
N LEU A 249 27.43 31.16 30.60
CA LEU A 249 27.10 29.73 30.70
C LEU A 249 26.11 29.28 29.61
N LEU A 250 25.10 30.11 29.31
CA LEU A 250 24.12 29.84 28.24
C LEU A 250 24.81 29.78 26.87
N GLU A 251 25.76 30.69 26.61
CA GLU A 251 26.54 30.67 25.38
C GLU A 251 27.46 29.46 25.26
N GLN A 252 28.07 29.03 26.37
CA GLN A 252 28.91 27.83 26.37
C GLN A 252 28.09 26.58 26.03
N ILE A 253 26.91 26.40 26.61
CA ILE A 253 26.04 25.25 26.30
C ILE A 253 25.56 25.29 24.85
N THR A 254 25.08 26.45 24.39
CA THR A 254 24.58 26.58 23.01
C THR A 254 25.69 26.36 21.97
N LYS A 255 26.94 26.73 22.27
CA LYS A 255 28.10 26.44 21.41
C LYS A 255 28.55 24.98 21.44
N ARG A 256 28.38 24.29 22.57
CA ARG A 256 28.87 22.91 22.76
C ARG A 256 27.87 21.85 22.32
N ASP A 257 26.59 22.11 22.50
CA ASP A 257 25.53 21.16 22.20
C ASP A 257 24.63 21.69 21.08
N ILE A 258 24.90 21.17 19.87
CA ILE A 258 24.13 21.48 18.65
C ILE A 258 22.65 21.10 18.74
N ASN A 259 22.23 20.34 19.77
CA ASN A 259 20.83 19.99 19.97
C ASN A 259 20.03 21.11 20.66
N PHE A 260 20.68 22.18 21.12
CA PHE A 260 19.99 23.37 21.59
C PHE A 260 20.13 24.48 20.56
N LEU A 261 19.01 24.87 19.98
CA LEU A 261 18.95 26.04 19.10
C LEU A 261 19.17 27.32 19.89
N ARG A 262 18.58 27.36 21.08
CA ARG A 262 18.55 28.54 21.95
C ARG A 262 18.42 28.10 23.40
N VAL A 263 19.07 28.83 24.30
CA VAL A 263 18.87 28.68 25.74
C VAL A 263 18.68 30.06 26.37
N GLY A 264 17.68 30.21 27.24
CA GLY A 264 17.35 31.47 27.89
C GLY A 264 17.09 31.31 29.38
N LEU A 265 17.43 32.34 30.14
CA LEU A 265 17.02 32.53 31.53
C LEU A 265 15.93 33.59 31.56
N VAL A 266 14.83 33.27 32.21
CA VAL A 266 13.63 34.09 32.32
C VAL A 266 13.36 34.36 33.80
N ASP A 267 13.09 35.61 34.15
CA ASP A 267 12.79 36.03 35.53
C ASP A 267 11.37 35.64 35.98
N LYS A 268 11.06 35.92 37.26
CA LYS A 268 9.73 35.68 37.84
C LYS A 268 8.57 36.38 37.11
N ASN A 269 8.85 37.48 36.41
CA ASN A 269 7.88 38.27 35.65
C ASN A 269 7.78 37.82 34.19
N ALA A 270 8.39 36.69 33.85
CA ALA A 270 8.46 36.12 32.51
C ALA A 270 9.28 36.95 31.51
N ASN A 271 10.20 37.81 31.94
CA ASN A 271 11.11 38.52 31.06
C ASN A 271 12.43 37.77 30.91
N SER A 272 12.95 37.65 29.69
CA SER A 272 14.30 37.11 29.48
C SER A 272 15.36 38.05 30.02
N ILE A 273 16.23 37.55 30.89
CA ILE A 273 17.32 38.30 31.51
C ILE A 273 18.70 37.85 31.04
N ALA A 274 18.81 36.62 30.52
CA ALA A 274 19.97 36.15 29.76
C ALA A 274 19.49 35.23 28.64
N PHE A 275 20.17 35.23 27.49
CA PHE A 275 19.71 34.46 26.33
C PHE A 275 20.86 34.18 25.34
N SER A 276 20.92 32.96 24.81
CA SER A 276 21.88 32.57 23.78
C SER A 276 21.15 31.99 22.56
N PRO A 277 21.41 32.50 21.34
CA PRO A 277 22.20 33.70 21.05
C PRO A 277 21.51 34.98 21.56
N PRO A 278 22.27 36.02 21.99
CA PRO A 278 21.68 37.23 22.57
C PRO A 278 20.90 38.08 21.54
N LEU A 279 21.24 37.96 20.27
CA LEU A 279 20.56 38.61 19.16
C LEU A 279 19.74 37.58 18.37
N VAL A 280 18.48 37.92 18.13
CA VAL A 280 17.51 37.10 17.39
C VAL A 280 17.65 37.31 15.88
N GLU A 281 17.80 38.58 15.51
CA GLU A 281 18.02 39.14 14.19
C GLU A 281 18.97 40.34 14.35
N PRO A 282 19.62 40.83 13.28
CA PRO A 282 20.40 42.07 13.36
C PRO A 282 19.58 43.20 14.00
N GLY A 283 20.00 43.66 15.18
CA GLY A 283 19.34 44.74 15.92
C GLY A 283 18.17 44.35 16.84
N LYS A 284 17.76 43.07 16.91
CA LYS A 284 16.72 42.61 17.86
C LYS A 284 17.30 41.72 18.95
N SER A 285 17.30 42.23 20.18
CA SER A 285 17.73 41.48 21.37
C SER A 285 16.69 40.44 21.77
N ALA A 286 17.17 39.25 22.14
CA ALA A 286 16.36 38.24 22.80
C ALA A 286 16.16 38.54 24.29
N ILE A 287 17.01 39.41 24.86
CA ILE A 287 16.96 39.86 26.26
C ILE A 287 15.91 40.97 26.38
N GLY A 288 15.08 40.89 27.42
CA GLY A 288 13.96 41.80 27.68
C GLY A 288 12.65 41.39 27.01
N MET A 289 12.62 40.27 26.29
CA MET A 289 11.37 39.73 25.73
C MET A 289 10.49 39.16 26.84
N ASN A 290 9.20 39.51 26.83
CA ASN A 290 8.23 38.97 27.77
C ASN A 290 7.61 37.68 27.22
N PHE A 291 7.43 36.67 28.08
CA PHE A 291 6.87 35.35 27.77
C PHE A 291 5.65 35.01 28.63
N SER A 292 5.02 36.00 29.28
CA SER A 292 3.92 35.78 30.23
C SER A 292 2.71 35.06 29.64
N GLU A 293 2.52 35.10 28.32
CA GLU A 293 1.45 34.41 27.61
C GLU A 293 1.63 32.88 27.53
N ARG A 294 2.80 32.36 27.94
CA ARG A 294 3.13 30.94 27.79
C ARG A 294 2.45 30.09 28.86
N SER A 295 1.57 29.18 28.42
CA SER A 295 0.79 28.28 29.27
C SER A 295 1.65 27.43 30.23
N TYR A 296 2.87 27.06 29.82
CA TYR A 296 3.77 26.26 30.65
C TYR A 296 4.26 26.98 31.92
N ILE A 297 4.19 28.31 31.98
CA ILE A 297 4.66 29.08 33.15
C ILE A 297 3.82 28.74 34.38
N ALA A 298 2.50 28.62 34.23
CA ALA A 298 1.61 28.24 35.33
C ALA A 298 1.96 26.85 35.89
N VAL A 299 2.31 25.90 35.01
CA VAL A 299 2.73 24.55 35.41
C VAL A 299 4.05 24.57 36.17
N LEU A 300 5.03 25.36 35.72
CA LEU A 300 6.31 25.51 36.40
C LEU A 300 6.15 26.16 37.79
N GLN A 301 5.32 27.18 37.91
CA GLN A 301 5.02 27.86 39.17
C GLN A 301 4.34 26.93 40.18
N GLN A 302 3.43 26.07 39.73
CA GLN A 302 2.69 25.14 40.59
C GLN A 302 3.53 23.92 41.00
N THR A 303 4.29 23.35 40.05
CA THR A 303 4.96 22.06 40.28
C THR A 303 6.39 22.20 40.79
N LEU A 304 7.05 23.32 40.50
CA LEU A 304 8.49 23.54 40.74
C LEU A 304 9.37 22.39 40.22
N LYS A 305 8.91 21.68 39.17
CA LYS A 305 9.60 20.54 38.57
C LYS A 305 9.97 20.83 37.12
N PRO A 306 11.10 20.28 36.64
CA PRO A 306 11.44 20.37 35.23
C PRO A 306 10.43 19.61 34.38
N MET A 307 10.17 20.12 33.18
CA MET A 307 9.23 19.53 32.23
C MET A 307 9.69 19.69 30.80
N ILE A 308 8.99 19.02 29.90
CA ILE A 308 9.10 19.22 28.46
C ILE A 308 7.75 19.74 27.99
N SER A 309 7.77 20.79 27.18
CA SER A 309 6.54 21.36 26.64
C SER A 309 5.90 20.40 25.63
N GLU A 310 4.61 20.58 25.39
CA GLU A 310 4.01 20.17 24.12
C GLU A 310 4.62 20.96 22.95
N VAL A 311 4.26 20.60 21.71
CA VAL A 311 4.74 21.36 20.56
C VAL A 311 4.14 22.76 20.59
N ILE A 312 4.98 23.79 20.49
CA ILE A 312 4.53 25.18 20.53
C ILE A 312 5.20 25.99 19.42
N MET A 313 4.52 27.03 18.94
CA MET A 313 5.14 28.00 18.05
C MET A 313 6.18 28.84 18.80
N GLY A 314 7.42 28.80 18.32
CA GLY A 314 8.51 29.62 18.86
C GLY A 314 8.25 31.12 18.67
N LYS A 315 8.68 31.93 19.65
CA LYS A 315 8.55 33.41 19.62
C LYS A 315 9.87 34.11 19.26
N VAL A 316 10.97 33.37 19.30
CA VAL A 316 12.33 33.89 19.11
C VAL A 316 12.92 33.35 17.81
N GLY A 317 13.27 34.24 16.91
CA GLY A 317 13.84 33.95 15.59
C GLY A 317 12.76 33.51 14.62
N GLU A 318 13.06 32.51 13.81
CA GLU A 318 12.05 31.88 12.96
C GLU A 318 10.93 31.27 13.80
N ILE A 319 9.71 31.76 13.54
CA ILE A 319 8.45 31.27 14.11
C ILE A 319 8.14 29.91 13.49
N LYS A 320 8.68 28.86 14.12
CA LYS A 320 8.51 27.45 13.75
C LYS A 320 8.04 26.65 14.97
N PRO A 321 7.40 25.49 14.79
CA PRO A 321 7.12 24.55 15.86
C PRO A 321 8.40 24.16 16.61
N ARG A 322 8.37 24.19 17.95
CA ARG A 322 9.51 23.89 18.83
C ARG A 322 9.06 22.98 19.97
N LEU A 323 10.03 22.21 20.47
CA LEU A 323 9.94 21.51 21.73
C LEU A 323 10.88 22.18 22.74
N LEU A 324 10.38 22.49 23.93
CA LEU A 324 11.17 23.14 24.98
C LEU A 324 11.46 22.17 26.12
N VAL A 325 12.69 22.19 26.60
CA VAL A 325 13.08 21.69 27.91
C VAL A 325 13.05 22.86 28.88
N LEU A 326 12.30 22.70 29.98
CA LEU A 326 12.05 23.77 30.94
C LEU A 326 12.49 23.30 32.33
N ALA A 327 13.24 24.14 33.04
CA ALA A 327 13.59 23.90 34.44
C ALA A 327 13.35 25.17 35.27
N PRO A 328 12.55 25.10 36.35
CA PRO A 328 12.30 26.27 37.20
C PRO A 328 13.54 26.62 38.01
N VAL A 329 13.80 27.91 38.16
CA VAL A 329 14.76 28.44 39.13
C VAL A 329 14.02 28.60 40.44
N VAL A 330 14.51 27.95 41.50
CA VAL A 330 13.86 27.94 42.80
C VAL A 330 14.79 28.58 43.83
N ILE A 331 14.32 29.64 44.47
CA ILE A 331 15.03 30.36 45.55
C ILE A 331 14.12 30.31 46.77
N ASP A 332 14.63 29.83 47.91
CA ASP A 332 13.88 29.67 49.16
C ASP A 332 12.54 28.91 49.01
N GLY A 333 12.53 27.91 48.13
CA GLY A 333 11.34 27.10 47.85
C GLY A 333 10.27 27.80 46.99
N GLN A 334 10.57 28.99 46.45
CA GLN A 334 9.67 29.75 45.58
C GLN A 334 10.18 29.84 44.15
N TYR A 335 9.25 29.92 43.20
CA TYR A 335 9.55 30.15 41.79
C TYR A 335 10.18 31.54 41.59
N ALA A 336 11.44 31.58 41.17
CA ALA A 336 12.18 32.81 40.89
C ALA A 336 12.34 33.09 39.38
N GLY A 337 11.88 32.18 38.53
CA GLY A 337 12.09 32.21 37.10
C GLY A 337 12.24 30.80 36.52
N HIS A 338 12.72 30.69 35.30
CA HIS A 338 13.06 29.39 34.70
C HIS A 338 14.16 29.52 33.64
N VAL A 339 14.85 28.41 33.42
CA VAL A 339 15.71 28.22 32.25
C VAL A 339 14.92 27.44 31.20
N THR A 340 15.02 27.91 29.95
CA THR A 340 14.38 27.32 28.77
C THR A 340 15.46 26.90 27.79
N GLY A 341 15.46 25.64 27.36
CA GLY A 341 16.24 25.14 26.23
C GLY A 341 15.33 24.77 25.06
N ALA A 342 15.43 25.48 23.94
CA ALA A 342 14.72 25.14 22.71
C ALA A 342 15.49 24.08 21.93
N LEU A 343 14.88 22.91 21.75
CA LEU A 343 15.53 21.77 21.10
C LEU A 343 15.57 21.92 19.59
N ASP A 344 16.71 21.56 18.99
CA ASP A 344 16.83 21.31 17.56
C ASP A 344 16.40 19.87 17.26
N LEU A 345 15.31 19.72 16.51
CA LEU A 345 14.80 18.41 16.12
C LEU A 345 15.40 17.91 14.79
N SER A 346 16.36 18.63 14.20
CA SER A 346 16.97 18.27 12.91
C SER A 346 17.63 16.90 12.94
N GLN A 347 18.33 16.55 14.03
CA GLN A 347 18.91 15.20 14.19
C GLN A 347 17.84 14.10 14.25
N ILE A 348 16.72 14.38 14.92
CA ILE A 348 15.60 13.43 15.00
C ILE A 348 14.98 13.26 13.62
N ARG A 349 14.79 14.36 12.87
CA ARG A 349 14.29 14.33 11.50
C ARG A 349 15.21 13.55 10.58
N GLU A 350 16.50 13.87 10.55
CA GLU A 350 17.47 13.16 9.72
C GLU A 350 17.51 11.67 10.05
N HIS A 351 17.46 11.32 11.33
CA HIS A 351 17.43 9.92 11.73
C HIS A 351 16.14 9.22 11.31
N LEU A 352 14.97 9.87 11.47
CA LEU A 352 13.70 9.34 11.00
C LEU A 352 13.74 9.14 9.48
N ASP A 353 14.15 10.15 8.72
CA ASP A 353 14.23 10.09 7.26
C ASP A 353 15.21 9.00 6.78
N ASN A 354 16.36 8.84 7.43
CA ASN A 354 17.37 7.82 7.07
C ASN A 354 17.05 6.40 7.56
N SER A 355 16.31 6.26 8.66
CA SER A 355 15.94 4.95 9.22
C SER A 355 14.90 4.21 8.39
N LEU A 356 14.23 4.92 7.48
CA LEU A 356 13.19 4.38 6.62
C LEU A 356 13.86 3.80 5.38
N ALA A 357 14.18 2.51 5.44
CA ALA A 357 14.82 1.74 4.38
C ALA A 357 14.06 1.72 3.03
N SER A 358 12.85 2.28 2.97
CA SER A 358 12.07 2.41 1.73
C SER A 358 11.39 3.76 1.65
N ASN A 359 11.36 4.34 0.44
CA ASN A 359 10.65 5.59 0.12
C ASN A 359 9.12 5.52 0.35
N THR A 360 8.58 4.39 0.80
CA THR A 360 7.14 4.18 1.02
C THR A 360 6.74 4.18 2.49
N THR A 361 7.69 4.20 3.43
CA THR A 361 7.34 4.24 4.86
C THR A 361 7.02 5.66 5.30
N LEU A 362 5.89 5.81 5.98
CA LEU A 362 5.41 7.09 6.51
C LEU A 362 5.57 7.12 8.03
N TYR A 363 5.90 8.29 8.58
CA TYR A 363 6.00 8.52 10.01
C TYR A 363 5.30 9.80 10.44
N THR A 364 4.83 9.79 11.68
CA THR A 364 4.28 10.96 12.37
C THR A 364 4.74 10.88 13.81
N LEU A 365 5.42 11.93 14.28
CA LEU A 365 5.78 12.10 15.68
C LEU A 365 4.76 13.03 16.33
N LEU A 366 4.14 12.57 17.41
CA LEU A 366 3.10 13.28 18.13
C LEU A 366 3.60 13.72 19.51
N ASP A 367 3.07 14.84 20.00
CA ASP A 367 3.17 15.19 21.41
C ASP A 367 2.13 14.43 22.26
N ARG A 368 2.09 14.71 23.56
CA ARG A 368 1.14 14.06 24.49
C ARG A 368 -0.33 14.45 24.22
N GLY A 369 -0.57 15.63 23.67
CA GLY A 369 -1.90 16.14 23.31
C GLY A 369 -2.40 15.60 21.97
N GLY A 370 -1.57 14.84 21.24
CA GLY A 370 -1.88 14.32 19.91
C GLY A 370 -1.51 15.29 18.78
N ASN A 371 -0.91 16.44 19.08
CA ASN A 371 -0.51 17.37 18.03
C ASN A 371 0.75 16.86 17.32
N ILE A 372 0.82 17.09 16.02
CA ILE A 372 1.94 16.67 15.19
C ILE A 372 3.17 17.55 15.48
N ILE A 373 4.26 16.92 15.92
CA ILE A 373 5.60 17.53 16.06
C ILE A 373 6.33 17.54 14.71
N MET A 374 6.27 16.43 13.98
CA MET A 374 6.83 16.29 12.63
C MET A 374 6.25 15.07 11.90
N THR A 375 6.25 15.11 10.58
CA THR A 375 5.78 14.02 9.72
C THR A 375 6.40 14.14 8.34
N ASN A 376 6.50 13.02 7.62
CA ASN A 376 6.80 13.00 6.17
C ASN A 376 5.54 12.80 5.30
N ARG A 377 4.35 12.83 5.91
CA ARG A 377 3.08 12.71 5.20
C ARG A 377 2.66 14.04 4.58
N THR A 378 2.13 13.99 3.36
CA THR A 378 1.66 15.18 2.64
C THR A 378 0.23 15.60 3.02
N ASP A 379 -0.53 14.72 3.67
CA ASP A 379 -1.91 14.93 4.12
C ASP A 379 -2.02 15.44 5.56
N GLN A 380 -0.90 15.73 6.21
CA GLN A 380 -0.84 16.15 7.61
C GLN A 380 -0.06 17.46 7.77
N ALA A 381 -0.50 18.30 8.70
CA ALA A 381 0.16 19.56 9.04
C ALA A 381 0.72 19.52 10.47
N VAL A 382 1.93 20.07 10.65
CA VAL A 382 2.54 20.19 11.97
C VAL A 382 1.71 21.15 12.83
N MET A 383 1.57 20.87 14.13
CA MET A 383 0.70 21.55 15.11
C MET A 383 -0.80 21.20 15.02
N GLU A 384 -1.23 20.38 14.07
CA GLU A 384 -2.61 19.88 14.01
C GLU A 384 -2.71 18.47 14.63
N PRO A 385 -3.86 18.08 15.20
CA PRO A 385 -4.10 16.74 15.75
C PRO A 385 -4.21 15.64 14.69
#